data_AF-A0AB73TXV7-F1
#
_entry.id   AF-A0AB73TXV7-F1
#
_cell.length_a   1.000
_cell.length_b   1.000
_cell.length_c   1.000
_cell.angle_alpha   90.00
_cell.angle_beta   90.00
_cell.angle_gamma   90.00
#
_symmetry.space_group_name_H-M   'P 1'
#
loop_
_entity.id
_entity.type
_entity.pdbx_description
1 polymer ?
#
loop_
_entity_poly.entity_id
_entity_poly.type
_entity_poly.pdbx_seq_one_letter_code
_entity_poly.pdbx_strand_id
1 'polypeptide(L)' 'MARAGESQSSLSPKVLLSQAALSRRLCGFTAFTVDELARIAGALNVPIAALLADTSKAVAS' A
#
# COMPACT_ATOMS: atom_id res chain seq x y z
N MET A 1 -2.00 -1.38 -7.04
CA MET A 1 -3.44 -1.10 -7.21
C MET A 1 -3.82 -0.99 -8.68
N ALA A 2 -3.55 0.13 -9.37
CA ALA A 2 -3.96 0.32 -10.78
C ALA A 2 -3.49 -0.82 -11.72
N ARG A 3 -2.23 -1.23 -11.61
CA ARG A 3 -1.67 -2.36 -12.40
C ARG A 3 -2.29 -3.71 -12.07
N ALA A 4 -2.86 -3.86 -10.87
CA ALA A 4 -3.55 -5.08 -10.44
C ALA A 4 -5.07 -5.01 -10.67
N GLY A 5 -5.59 -3.91 -11.25
CA GLY A 5 -7.03 -3.72 -11.43
C GLY A 5 -7.81 -3.51 -10.11
N GLU A 6 -7.13 -3.23 -8.99
CA GLU A 6 -7.75 -3.09 -7.68
C GLU A 6 -8.11 -1.63 -7.37
N SER A 7 -9.33 -1.42 -6.87
CA SER A 7 -9.77 -0.15 -6.29
C SER A 7 -9.48 -0.10 -4.79
N GLN A 8 -9.60 1.08 -4.16
CA GLN A 8 -9.44 1.16 -2.70
C GLN A 8 -10.54 0.38 -1.97
N SER A 9 -11.77 0.37 -2.49
CA SER A 9 -12.90 -0.34 -1.88
C SER A 9 -12.80 -1.86 -2.03
N SER A 10 -12.23 -2.37 -3.13
CA SER A 10 -11.99 -3.80 -3.31
C SER A 10 -10.78 -4.30 -2.50
N LEU A 11 -9.76 -3.45 -2.30
CA LEU A 11 -8.55 -3.79 -1.58
C LEU A 11 -8.71 -3.68 -0.06
N SER A 12 -9.44 -2.68 0.44
CA SER A 12 -9.57 -2.42 1.88
C SER A 12 -9.97 -3.63 2.73
N PRO A 13 -11.01 -4.43 2.38
CA PRO A 13 -11.35 -5.62 3.16
C PRO A 13 -10.26 -6.70 3.13
N LYS A 14 -9.48 -6.80 2.04
CA LYS A 14 -8.40 -7.80 1.90
C LYS A 14 -7.21 -7.51 2.83
N VAL A 15 -7.00 -6.25 3.18
CA VAL A 15 -5.84 -5.81 3.98
C VAL A 15 -6.20 -5.41 5.41
N LEU A 16 -7.45 -5.69 5.82
CA LEU A 16 -7.99 -5.42 7.15
C LEU A 16 -7.96 -3.92 7.52
N LEU A 17 -8.23 -3.06 6.54
CA LEU A 17 -8.37 -1.61 6.75
C LEU A 17 -9.75 -1.16 6.29
N SER A 18 -10.30 -0.12 6.91
CA SER A 18 -11.40 0.62 6.29
C SER A 18 -10.88 1.37 5.06
N GLN A 19 -11.75 1.68 4.10
CA GLN A 19 -11.36 2.44 2.91
C GLN A 19 -10.80 3.82 3.29
N ALA A 20 -11.39 4.49 4.29
CA ALA A 20 -10.88 5.75 4.82
C ALA A 20 -9.49 5.62 5.44
N ALA A 21 -9.24 4.55 6.22
CA ALA A 21 -7.92 4.30 6.82
C ALA A 21 -6.85 4.01 5.76
N LEU A 22 -7.21 3.27 4.71
CA LEU A 22 -6.34 3.01 3.56
C LEU A 22 -6.04 4.32 2.80
N SER A 23 -7.06 5.14 2.53
CA SER A 23 -6.93 6.42 1.84
C SER A 23 -5.96 7.37 2.56
N ARG A 24 -6.12 7.52 3.89
CA ARG A 24 -5.23 8.37 4.69
C ARG A 24 -3.76 7.95 4.59
N ARG A 25 -3.49 6.64 4.55
CA ARG A 25 -2.13 6.11 4.40
C ARG A 25 -1.57 6.33 3.00
N LEU A 26 -2.38 6.10 1.96
CA LEU A 26 -1.99 6.37 0.58
C LEU A 26 -1.67 7.85 0.32
N CYS A 27 -2.37 8.76 1.00
CA CYS A 27 -2.08 10.20 0.95
C CYS A 27 -0.92 10.64 1.86
N GLY A 28 -0.27 9.73 2.58
CA GLY A 28 0.89 10.03 3.43
C GLY A 28 0.55 10.65 4.80
N PHE A 29 -0.73 10.79 5.16
CA PHE A 29 -1.13 11.29 6.49
C PHE A 29 -0.85 10.31 7.62
N THR A 30 -0.63 9.04 7.30
CA THR A 30 -0.35 7.98 8.27
C THR A 30 0.57 6.97 7.60
N ALA A 31 1.64 6.57 8.27
CA ALA A 31 2.55 5.56 7.72
C ALA A 31 1.88 4.17 7.67
N PHE A 32 2.28 3.33 6.73
CA PHE A 32 1.98 1.91 6.76
C PHE A 32 2.89 1.19 7.74
N THR A 33 2.36 0.21 8.46
CA THR A 33 3.19 -0.77 9.19
C THR A 33 3.74 -1.83 8.24
N VAL A 34 4.79 -2.55 8.65
CA VAL A 34 5.34 -3.65 7.85
C VAL A 34 4.30 -4.75 7.61
N ASP A 35 3.48 -5.09 8.62
CA ASP A 35 2.42 -6.08 8.47
C ASP A 35 1.32 -5.63 7.49
N GLU A 36 0.99 -4.34 7.46
CA GLU A 36 0.07 -3.77 6.48
C GLU A 36 0.65 -3.86 5.07
N LEU A 37 1.93 -3.53 4.89
CA LEU A 37 2.61 -3.67 3.61
C LEU A 37 2.67 -5.14 3.15
N ALA A 38 2.92 -6.08 4.06
CA ALA A 38 2.91 -7.51 3.74
C ALA A 38 1.53 -7.98 3.25
N ARG A 39 0.44 -7.55 3.91
CA ARG A 39 -0.93 -7.84 3.47
C ARG A 39 -1.24 -7.22 2.12
N ILE A 40 -0.85 -5.96 1.89
CA ILE A 40 -1.05 -5.28 0.61
C ILE A 40 -0.28 -5.99 -0.50
N ALA A 41 0.96 -6.40 -0.26
CA ALA A 41 1.78 -7.14 -1.20
C ALA A 41 1.12 -8.46 -1.60
N GLY A 42 0.64 -9.23 -0.61
CA GLY A 42 -0.11 -10.47 -0.84
C GLY A 42 -1.40 -10.24 -1.63
N ALA A 43 -2.20 -9.23 -1.24
CA ALA A 43 -3.45 -8.92 -1.92
C ALA A 43 -3.27 -8.42 -3.36
N LEU A 44 -2.15 -7.77 -3.65
CA LEU A 44 -1.79 -7.30 -5.00
C LEU A 44 -0.97 -8.34 -5.79
N ASN A 45 -0.66 -9.49 -5.19
CA ASN A 45 0.19 -10.54 -5.75
C ASN A 45 1.56 -10.02 -6.26
N VAL A 46 2.23 -9.21 -5.43
CA VAL A 46 3.56 -8.67 -5.72
C VAL A 46 4.52 -8.96 -4.55
N PRO A 47 5.84 -9.05 -4.79
CA PRO A 47 6.80 -9.13 -3.70
C PRO A 47 6.78 -7.83 -2.86
N ILE A 48 6.93 -7.94 -1.54
CA ILE A 48 6.89 -6.78 -0.62
C ILE A 48 7.95 -5.72 -0.97
N ALA A 49 9.10 -6.13 -1.50
CA ALA A 49 10.17 -5.25 -1.96
C ALA A 49 9.69 -4.24 -3.04
N ALA A 50 8.65 -4.58 -3.82
CA ALA A 50 8.07 -3.67 -4.81
C ALA A 50 7.26 -2.52 -4.19
N LEU A 51 6.93 -2.60 -2.89
CA LEU A 51 6.22 -1.56 -2.14
C LEU A 51 7.17 -0.69 -1.30
N LEU A 52 8.41 -1.11 -1.13
CA LEU A 52 9.42 -0.37 -0.40
C LEU A 52 10.08 0.62 -1.36
N ALA A 53 10.25 1.86 -0.93
CA ALA A 53 10.97 2.85 -1.72
C ALA A 53 12.46 2.52 -1.73
N ASP A 54 13.09 2.58 -2.91
CA ASP A 54 14.55 2.66 -2.97
C ASP A 54 14.98 3.99 -2.33
N THR A 55 15.65 3.92 -1.18
CA THR A 55 16.13 5.09 -0.43
C THR A 55 16.98 6.03 -1.28
N SER A 56 17.62 5.52 -2.33
CA SER A 56 18.40 6.30 -3.31
C SER A 56 17.55 7.29 -4.15
N LYS A 57 16.25 7.03 -4.34
CA LYS A 57 15.35 7.88 -5.15
C LYS A 57 14.55 8.91 -4.35
N ALA A 58 14.55 8.83 -3.02
CA ALA A 58 13.66 9.63 -2.18
C ALA A 58 14.14 11.07 -1.91
N VAL A 59 15.35 11.44 -2.36
CA VAL A 59 15.94 12.79 -2.17
C VAL A 59 16.06 13.52 -3.51
N ALA A 60 14.93 13.72 -4.18
CA ALA A 60 14.86 14.62 -5.33
C ALA A 60 13.40 15.08 -5.52
N SER A 61 12.93 15.93 -4.62
CA SER A 61 11.75 16.79 -4.81
C SER A 61 11.83 17.96 -3.84
#